data_AF-A0A9N8S2V9-F1
#
_entry.id   AF-A0A9N8S2V9-F1
#
_cell.length_a   1.000
_cell.length_b   1.000
_cell.length_c   1.000
_cell.angle_alpha   90.00
_cell.angle_beta   90.00
_cell.angle_gamma   90.00
#
_symmetry.space_group_name_H-M   'P 1'
#
loop_
_entity.id
_entity.type
_entity.pdbx_description
1 polymer ?
#
loop_
_entity_poly.entity_id
_entity_poly.type
_entity_poly.pdbx_seq_one_letter_code
_entity_poly.pdbx_strand_id
1 'polypeptide(L)' 'MIAVIADGGSGGSMSLHGSLGFELTGTLRAVGFKHGRWLDTTLMQRTLGKGADAPPLDAGGKH' A
#
# COMPACT_ATOMS: atom_id res chain seq x y z
N MET A 1 0.68 -6.50 4.03
CA MET A 1 -0.39 -5.49 4.23
C MET A 1 -0.18 -4.36 3.24
N ILE A 2 -1.25 -3.80 2.68
CA ILE A 2 -1.19 -2.67 1.74
C ILE A 2 -1.90 -1.46 2.35
N ALA A 3 -1.28 -0.28 2.23
CA ALA A 3 -1.92 1.01 2.44
C ALA A 3 -2.20 1.66 1.08
N VAL A 4 -3.41 2.17 0.89
CA VAL A 4 -3.85 2.87 -0.32
C VAL A 4 -4.12 4.33 0.05
N ILE A 5 -3.31 5.24 -0.47
CA ILE A 5 -3.32 6.65 -0.08
C ILE A 5 -3.68 7.47 -1.31
N ALA A 6 -4.83 8.15 -1.27
CA ALA A 6 -5.14 9.19 -2.24
C ALA A 6 -4.45 10.48 -1.78
N ASP A 7 -3.40 10.89 -2.50
CA ASP A 7 -2.66 12.10 -2.16
C ASP A 7 -3.17 13.30 -2.97
N GLY A 8 -3.48 14.37 -2.25
CA GLY A 8 -3.81 15.67 -2.81
C GLY A 8 -2.70 16.71 -2.65
N GLY A 9 -1.52 16.30 -2.20
CA GLY A 9 -0.31 17.13 -2.04
C GLY A 9 0.13 17.39 -0.59
N SER A 10 -0.44 16.71 0.43
CA SER A 10 -0.10 16.98 1.84
C SER A 10 0.85 15.97 2.47
N GLY A 11 1.00 14.77 1.90
CA GLY A 11 1.97 13.76 2.34
C GLY A 11 1.82 13.21 3.77
N GLY A 12 0.90 13.74 4.60
CA GLY A 12 0.81 13.40 6.03
C GLY A 12 0.51 11.91 6.30
N SER A 13 -0.35 11.30 5.48
CA SER A 13 -0.64 9.87 5.57
C SER A 13 0.58 9.01 5.23
N MET A 14 1.37 9.40 4.22
CA MET A 14 2.60 8.67 3.85
C MET A 14 3.63 8.67 4.98
N SER A 15 3.83 9.82 5.65
CA SER A 15 4.74 9.90 6.79
C SER A 15 4.29 9.02 7.96
N LEU A 16 2.99 9.01 8.26
CA LEU A 16 2.42 8.15 9.29
C LEU A 16 2.65 6.67 8.96
N HIS A 17 2.31 6.24 7.74
CA HIS A 17 2.53 4.87 7.31
C HIS A 17 4.02 4.48 7.31
N GLY A 18 4.91 5.38 6.89
CA GLY A 18 6.36 5.18 6.98
C GLY A 18 6.82 4.89 8.41
N SER A 19 6.33 5.65 9.39
CA SER A 19 6.65 5.42 10.81
C SER A 19 6.14 4.07 11.35
N LEU A 20 5.11 3.50 10.72
CA LEU A 20 4.55 2.20 11.05
C LEU A 20 5.19 1.05 10.27
N GLY A 21 6.30 1.29 9.57
CA GLY A 21 7.05 0.27 8.83
C GLY A 21 6.44 -0.09 7.48
N PHE A 22 5.69 0.83 6.86
CA PHE A 22 5.31 0.70 5.45
C PHE A 22 6.37 1.32 4.54
N GLU A 23 6.58 0.69 3.40
CA GLU A 23 7.51 1.10 2.36
C GLU A 23 6.76 1.44 1.07
N LEU A 24 7.28 2.39 0.28
CA LEU A 24 6.67 2.77 -1.00
C LEU A 24 6.73 1.61 -2.00
N THR A 25 5.58 1.24 -2.56
CA THR A 25 5.49 0.26 -3.66
C THR A 25 5.35 0.95 -5.02
N GLY A 26 4.63 2.07 -5.07
CA GLY A 26 4.48 2.86 -6.29
C GLY A 26 3.34 3.86 -6.24
N THR A 27 3.26 4.72 -7.26
CA THR A 27 2.23 5.75 -7.38
C THR A 27 1.55 5.68 -8.73
N LEU A 28 0.23 5.58 -8.72
CA LEU A 28 -0.63 5.71 -9.88
C LEU A 28 -0.98 7.19 -10.05
N ARG A 29 -0.58 7.77 -11.19
CA ARG A 29 -0.71 9.22 -11.44
C ARG A 29 -2.06 9.58 -12.05
N ALA A 30 -2.69 10.63 -11.54
CA ALA A 30 -3.94 11.20 -12.04
C ALA A 30 -5.04 10.15 -12.28
N VAL A 31 -5.20 9.20 -11.34
CA VAL A 31 -6.17 8.10 -11.46
C VAL A 31 -7.49 8.36 -10.72
N GLY A 32 -7.57 9.42 -9.92
CA GLY A 32 -8.81 9.88 -9.28
C GLY A 32 -9.12 11.33 -9.62
N PHE A 33 -10.41 11.69 -9.68
CA PHE A 33 -10.84 13.08 -9.83
C PHE A 33 -11.84 13.44 -8.72
N LYS A 34 -11.52 14.46 -7.92
CA LYS A 34 -12.37 14.90 -6.80
C LYS A 34 -12.17 16.39 -6.52
N HIS A 35 -13.27 17.10 -6.27
CA HIS A 35 -13.27 18.54 -5.97
C HIS A 35 -12.50 19.37 -7.02
N GLY A 36 -12.71 19.07 -8.31
CA GLY A 36 -12.12 19.85 -9.40
C GLY A 36 -10.63 19.60 -9.67
N ARG A 37 -10.01 18.58 -9.06
CA ARG A 37 -8.61 18.24 -9.31
C ARG A 37 -8.40 16.74 -9.52
N TRP A 38 -7.39 16.42 -10.33
CA TRP A 38 -6.84 15.08 -10.43
C TRP A 38 -6.01 14.74 -9.20
N LEU A 39 -6.02 13.47 -8.82
CA LEU A 39 -5.36 12.92 -7.65
C LEU A 39 -4.51 11.72 -8.03
N ASP A 40 -3.38 11.60 -7.36
CA ASP A 40 -2.53 10.44 -7.41
C ASP A 40 -2.94 9.45 -6.31
N THR A 41 -2.72 8.16 -6.57
CA THR A 41 -2.89 7.10 -5.57
C THR A 41 -1.55 6.43 -5.33
N THR A 42 -1.04 6.56 -4.11
CA THR A 42 0.18 5.89 -3.66
C THR A 42 -0.15 4.60 -2.95
N LEU A 43 0.54 3.54 -3.34
CA LEU A 43 0.51 2.23 -2.68
C LEU A 43 1.77 2.09 -1.83
N MET A 44 1.58 1.71 -0.57
CA MET A 44 2.68 1.34 0.32
C MET A 44 2.44 -0.06 0.88
N GLN A 45 3.51 -0.80 1.18
CA GLN A 45 3.45 -2.17 1.68
C GLN A 45 4.18 -2.33 3.00
N ARG A 46 3.65 -3.21 3.86
CA ARG A 46 4.33 -3.70 5.06
C ARG A 46 4.23 -5.22 5.11
N THR A 47 5.35 -5.88 5.29
CA THR A 47 5.40 -7.33 5.49
C THR A 47 4.69 -7.72 6.79
N LEU A 48 3.90 -8.80 6.74
CA LEU A 48 3.26 -9.40 7.91
C LEU A 48 3.82 -10.80 8.12
N GLY A 49 4.17 -11.14 9.37
CA GLY A 49 4.73 -12.46 9.69
C GLY A 49 5.99 -12.78 8.89
N LYS A 50 6.11 -14.03 8.42
CA LYS A 50 7.24 -14.48 7.59
C LYS A 50 7.21 -13.93 6.15
N GLY A 51 6.15 -13.25 5.73
CA GLY A 51 6.06 -12.68 4.39
C GLY A 51 6.37 -13.69 3.28
N ALA A 52 7.25 -13.29 2.35
CA ALA A 52 7.73 -14.13 1.27
C ALA A 52 8.84 -15.11 1.70
N ASP A 53 9.34 -15.03 2.94
CA ASP A 53 10.44 -15.85 3.44
C ASP A 53 9.99 -17.25 3.90
N ALA A 54 8.71 -17.54 3.80
CA ALA A 54 8.19 -18.89 3.98
C ALA A 54 7.06 -19.17 2.99
N PRO A 55 6.95 -20.41 2.47
CA PRO A 55 5.77 -20.81 1.74
C PRO A 55 4.53 -20.66 2.64
N PRO A 56 3.33 -20.47 2.05
CA PRO A 56 2.09 -20.59 2.79
C PRO A 56 2.09 -21.91 3.56
N LEU A 57 1.63 -21.89 4.82
CA LEU A 57 1.41 -23.15 5.54
C LEU A 57 0.45 -23.99 4.71
N ASP A 58 0.85 -25.21 4.37
CA ASP A 58 0.14 -26.10 3.46
C ASP A 58 -1.37 -26.04 3.72
N ALA A 59 -2.11 -25.53 2.74
CA ALA A 59 -3.56 -25.68 2.68
C ALA A 59 -3.82 -27.18 2.43
N GLY A 60 -3.82 -27.97 3.51
CA GLY A 60 -4.10 -29.40 3.45
C GLY A 60 -5.47 -29.65 2.84
N GLY A 61 -5.49 -29.89 1.53
CA GLY A 61 -6.68 -30.17 0.74
C GLY A 61 -6.23 -30.76 -0.59
N LYS A 62 -6.26 -32.08 -0.66
CA LYS A 62 -5.90 -32.91 -1.81
C LYS A 62 -6.57 -32.37 -3.09
N HIS A 63 -5.79 -32.31 -4.17
CA HIS A 63 -6.33 -32.43 -5.52
C HIS A 63 -7.14 -33.72 -5.67
#